data_AF-A0A8D9HTA0-F1
#
_entry.id   AF-A0A8D9HTA0-F1
#
_cell.length_a   1.000
_cell.length_b   1.000
_cell.length_c   1.000
_cell.angle_alpha   90.00
_cell.angle_beta   90.00
_cell.angle_gamma   90.00
#
_symmetry.space_group_name_H-M   'P 1'
#
loop_
_entity.id
_entity.type
_entity.pdbx_description
1 polymer ?
#
loop_
_entity_poly.entity_id
_entity_poly.type
_entity_poly.pdbx_seq_one_letter_code
_entity_poly.pdbx_strand_id
1 'polypeptide(L)'
;MYGRKGYQLPKDFASGEKGHLKPFNSKLFDETIEECDQNHHLIQSLIRHLSLYIYILYKQKGLDVHNNRNADHYGALVHHFFLIRN
;
A
#
# COMPACT_ATOMS: atom_id res chain seq x y z
N MET A 1 -0.23 11.82 2.42
CA MET A 1 -1.56 11.30 1.98
C MET A 1 -1.26 10.24 0.93
N TYR A 2 -1.71 9.00 1.14
CA TYR A 2 -1.40 7.86 0.28
C TYR A 2 -1.85 8.08 -1.18
N GLY A 3 -1.05 7.62 -2.13
CA GLY A 3 -1.44 7.44 -3.53
C GLY A 3 -1.39 8.72 -4.37
N ARG A 4 -0.82 9.81 -3.86
CA ARG A 4 -0.78 11.09 -4.59
C ARG A 4 0.12 11.04 -5.82
N LYS A 5 1.30 10.41 -5.72
CA LYS A 5 2.27 10.38 -6.82
C LYS A 5 1.77 9.54 -8.00
N GLY A 6 1.29 8.34 -7.74
CA GLY A 6 0.69 7.52 -8.80
C GLY A 6 -0.62 8.09 -9.34
N TYR A 7 -1.31 9.01 -8.64
CA TYR A 7 -2.44 9.77 -9.19
C TYR A 7 -1.98 10.92 -10.09
N GLN A 8 -0.78 11.43 -9.86
CA GLN A 8 -0.20 12.46 -10.69
C GLN A 8 0.23 11.92 -12.06
N LEU A 9 0.60 10.64 -12.18
CA LEU A 9 0.95 10.00 -13.46
C LEU A 9 -0.17 10.10 -14.53
N PRO A 10 -1.40 9.62 -14.30
CA PRO A 10 -2.48 9.73 -15.29
C PRO A 10 -2.91 11.18 -15.52
N LYS A 11 -2.76 12.07 -14.53
CA LYS A 11 -2.97 13.52 -14.71
C LYS A 11 -1.95 14.14 -15.64
N ASP A 12 -0.68 13.81 -15.44
CA ASP A 12 0.43 14.27 -16.26
C ASP A 12 0.24 13.82 -17.71
N PHE A 13 -0.16 12.56 -17.90
CA PHE A 13 -0.53 12.01 -19.20
C PHE A 13 -1.71 12.75 -19.84
N ALA A 14 -2.80 12.96 -19.11
CA ALA A 14 -4.00 13.63 -19.61
C ALA A 14 -3.81 15.13 -19.90
N SER A 15 -2.76 15.76 -19.34
CA SER A 15 -2.43 17.16 -19.59
C SER A 15 -1.76 17.43 -20.95
N GLY A 16 -1.44 16.37 -21.71
CA GLY A 16 -0.82 16.49 -23.02
C GLY A 16 -1.73 17.11 -24.08
N GLU A 17 -1.12 17.66 -25.12
CA GLU A 17 -1.87 18.18 -26.27
C GLU A 17 -2.57 17.04 -27.03
N LYS A 18 -3.81 17.26 -27.47
CA LYS A 18 -4.59 16.24 -28.16
C LYS A 18 -3.85 15.76 -29.42
N GLY A 19 -3.67 14.44 -29.53
CA GLY A 19 -2.97 13.83 -30.66
C GLY A 19 -1.45 13.78 -30.52
N HIS A 20 -0.87 14.36 -29.46
CA HIS A 20 0.55 14.32 -29.19
C HIS A 20 0.87 13.46 -27.96
N LEU A 21 1.89 12.62 -28.07
CA LEU A 21 2.42 11.87 -26.94
C LEU A 21 3.40 12.75 -26.17
N LYS A 22 3.11 12.97 -24.89
CA LYS A 22 4.04 13.63 -23.97
C LYS A 22 5.23 12.71 -23.68
N PRO A 23 6.45 13.26 -23.50
CA PRO A 23 7.57 12.48 -22.98
C PRO A 23 7.22 11.81 -21.66
N PHE A 24 7.68 10.57 -21.48
CA PHE A 24 7.44 9.81 -20.26
C PHE A 24 8.12 10.47 -19.07
N ASN A 25 7.37 10.63 -17.97
CA ASN A 25 7.88 11.25 -16.75
C ASN A 25 8.56 10.18 -15.86
N SER A 26 9.77 9.77 -16.24
CA SER A 26 10.53 8.74 -15.52
C SER A 26 10.72 9.10 -14.05
N LYS A 27 11.02 10.36 -13.75
CA LYS A 27 11.20 10.81 -12.37
C LYS A 27 9.96 10.57 -11.51
N LEU A 28 8.78 10.94 -11.98
CA LEU A 28 7.54 10.73 -11.25
C LEU A 28 7.19 9.24 -11.13
N PHE A 29 7.54 8.45 -12.13
CA PHE A 29 7.37 7.00 -12.10
C PHE A 29 8.28 6.36 -11.04
N ASP A 30 9.59 6.64 -11.07
CA ASP A 30 10.56 6.13 -10.11
C ASP A 30 10.18 6.50 -8.68
N GLU A 31 9.77 7.76 -8.47
CA GLU A 31 9.27 8.24 -7.18
C GLU A 31 7.98 7.54 -6.70
N THR A 32 7.17 7.02 -7.62
CA THR A 32 5.97 6.23 -7.30
C THR A 32 6.35 4.80 -6.95
N ILE A 33 7.32 4.21 -7.65
CA ILE A 33 7.88 2.89 -7.35
C ILE A 33 8.53 2.87 -5.96
N GLU A 34 9.33 3.89 -5.61
CA GLU A 34 9.91 4.02 -4.27
C GLU A 34 8.83 4.07 -3.17
N GLU A 35 7.71 4.77 -3.43
CA GLU A 35 6.58 4.81 -2.48
C GLU A 35 5.91 3.42 -2.37
N CYS A 36 5.78 2.69 -3.48
CA CYS A 36 5.29 1.30 -3.49
C CYS A 36 6.19 0.36 -2.69
N ASP A 37 7.51 0.43 -2.86
CA ASP A 37 8.45 -0.43 -2.12
C ASP A 37 8.40 -0.15 -0.61
N GLN A 38 8.34 1.11 -0.21
CA GLN A 38 8.18 1.49 1.19
C GLN A 38 6.87 0.92 1.78
N ASN A 39 5.75 1.05 1.05
CA ASN A 39 4.46 0.53 1.50
C ASN A 39 4.44 -1.00 1.53
N HIS A 40 5.13 -1.66 0.59
CA HIS A 40 5.29 -3.11 0.58
C HIS A 40 5.98 -3.62 1.84
N HIS A 41 7.10 -2.98 2.23
CA HIS A 41 7.80 -3.33 3.47
C HIS A 41 6.95 -3.09 4.72
N LEU A 42 6.17 -2.00 4.75
CA LEU A 42 5.26 -1.72 5.87
C LEU A 42 4.17 -2.80 6.01
N ILE A 43 3.55 -3.22 4.90
CA ILE A 43 2.57 -4.32 4.90
C ILE A 43 3.20 -5.61 5.38
N GLN A 44 4.37 -5.98 4.86
CA GLN A 44 5.06 -7.20 5.27
C GLN A 44 5.32 -7.22 6.77
N SER A 45 5.76 -6.09 7.33
CA SER A 45 5.97 -5.94 8.77
C SER A 45 4.68 -6.11 9.56
N LEU A 46 3.60 -5.44 9.14
CA LEU A 46 2.30 -5.50 9.81
C LEU A 46 1.65 -6.89 9.73
N ILE A 47 1.71 -7.55 8.57
CA ILE A 47 1.22 -8.93 8.40
C ILE A 47 2.00 -9.89 9.31
N ARG A 48 3.32 -9.72 9.40
CA ARG A 48 4.15 -10.55 10.29
C ARG A 48 3.78 -10.34 11.75
N HIS A 49 3.56 -9.09 12.17
CA HIS A 49 3.13 -8.75 13.51
C HIS A 49 1.74 -9.35 13.83
N LEU A 50 0.79 -9.18 12.92
CA LEU A 50 -0.57 -9.73 13.05
C LEU A 50 -0.56 -11.26 13.16
N SER A 51 0.22 -11.92 12.29
CA SER A 51 0.38 -13.38 12.29
C SER A 51 0.96 -13.90 13.62
N LEU A 52 2.00 -13.22 14.14
CA LEU A 52 2.59 -13.57 15.43
C LEU A 52 1.60 -13.37 16.58
N TYR A 53 0.87 -12.26 16.59
CA TYR A 53 -0.14 -11.97 17.60
C TYR A 53 -1.25 -13.04 17.61
N ILE A 54 -1.75 -13.44 16.43
CA ILE A 54 -2.74 -14.52 16.30
C ILE A 54 -2.19 -15.83 16.85
N TYR A 55 -0.94 -16.18 16.55
CA TYR A 55 -0.32 -17.39 17.07
C TYR A 55 -0.21 -17.38 18.61
N ILE A 56 0.18 -16.25 19.20
CA ILE A 56 0.25 -16.09 20.65
C ILE A 56 -1.14 -16.22 21.29
N LEU A 57 -2.16 -15.56 20.71
CA LEU A 57 -3.54 -15.67 21.19
C LEU A 57 -4.08 -17.11 21.08
N TYR A 58 -3.80 -17.80 19.98
CA TYR A 58 -4.18 -19.19 19.79
C TYR A 58 -3.57 -20.09 20.89
N LYS A 59 -2.28 -19.90 21.20
CA LYS A 59 -1.57 -20.66 22.23
C LYS A 59 -2.03 -20.36 23.65
N GLN A 60 -2.37 -19.10 23.96
CA GLN A 60 -2.66 -18.67 25.33
C GLN A 60 -4.14 -18.66 25.71
N LYS A 61 -5.04 -18.35 24.78
CA LYS A 61 -6.44 -18.00 25.11
C LYS A 61 -7.52 -18.90 24.52
N GLY A 62 -7.15 -19.94 23.76
CA GLY A 62 -8.16 -20.86 23.21
C GLY A 62 -9.18 -20.13 22.33
N LEU A 63 -8.70 -19.48 21.28
CA LEU A 63 -9.45 -18.92 20.14
C LEU A 63 -10.61 -17.95 20.47
N ASP A 64 -10.33 -16.66 20.31
CA ASP A 64 -11.22 -15.78 19.56
C ASP A 64 -10.40 -14.95 18.57
N VAL A 65 -10.25 -15.47 17.35
CA VAL A 65 -9.49 -14.84 16.25
C VAL A 65 -10.34 -13.76 15.56
N HIS A 66 -11.66 -13.76 15.78
CA HIS A 66 -12.60 -12.93 15.03
C HIS A 66 -12.49 -11.44 15.39
N ASN A 67 -11.92 -11.12 16.55
CA ASN A 67 -11.84 -9.75 17.05
C ASN A 67 -10.52 -9.03 16.73
N ASN A 68 -9.65 -9.60 15.89
CA ASN A 68 -8.35 -9.00 15.57
C ASN A 68 -8.41 -7.89 14.50
N ARG A 69 -9.43 -7.02 14.58
CA ARG A 69 -9.53 -5.78 13.80
C ARG A 69 -8.84 -4.65 14.54
N ASN A 70 -7.57 -4.86 14.88
CA ASN A 70 -6.75 -3.90 15.60
C ASN A 70 -6.12 -2.87 14.63
N ALA A 71 -5.36 -1.91 15.17
CA ALA A 71 -4.71 -0.89 14.37
C ALA A 71 -3.78 -1.47 13.28
N ASP A 72 -3.09 -2.58 13.56
CA ASP A 72 -2.19 -3.23 12.61
C ASP A 72 -2.96 -3.85 11.43
N HIS A 73 -4.11 -4.46 11.70
CA HIS A 73 -4.99 -5.01 10.68
C HIS A 73 -5.44 -3.91 9.70
N TYR A 74 -5.95 -2.79 10.22
CA TYR A 74 -6.38 -1.68 9.37
C TYR A 74 -5.19 -0.98 8.69
N GLY A 75 -4.03 -0.88 9.35
CA GLY A 75 -2.80 -0.39 8.74
C GLY A 75 -2.38 -1.24 7.54
N ALA A 76 -2.37 -2.56 7.69
CA ALA A 76 -2.05 -3.49 6.61
C ALA A 76 -3.02 -3.36 5.43
N LEU A 77 -4.33 -3.21 5.71
CA LEU A 77 -5.34 -2.99 4.67
C LEU A 77 -5.14 -1.68 3.91
N VAL A 78 -4.86 -0.58 4.61
CA VAL A 78 -4.61 0.73 3.97
C VAL A 78 -3.44 0.64 3.00
N HIS A 79 -2.33 0.06 3.43
CA HIS A 79 -1.16 -0.09 2.57
C HIS A 79 -1.44 -1.08 1.41
N HIS A 80 -2.19 -2.16 1.65
CA HIS A 80 -2.57 -3.11 0.60
C HIS A 80 -3.42 -2.45 -0.50
N PHE A 81 -4.43 -1.66 -0.11
CA PHE A 81 -5.23 -0.90 -1.07
C PHE A 81 -4.41 0.17 -1.79
N PHE A 82 -3.44 0.80 -1.11
CA PHE A 82 -2.51 1.71 -1.76
C PHE A 82 -1.68 1.00 -2.85
N LEU A 83 -1.17 -0.22 -2.61
CA LEU A 83 -0.42 -0.96 -3.62
C LEU A 83 -1.29 -1.36 -4.81
N ILE A 84 -2.52 -1.84 -4.59
CA ILE A 84 -3.42 -2.20 -5.71
C ILE A 84 -3.78 -0.99 -6.56
N ARG A 85 -3.87 0.19 -5.95
CA ARG A 85 -4.25 1.42 -6.63
C ARG A 85 -3.14 1.96 -7.54
N ASN A 86 -1.87 1.76 -7.20
CA ASN A 86 -0.73 2.25 -7.98
C ASN A 86 -0.33 1.25 -9.05
#